data_AF-A0A927R427-F1
#
_entry.id   AF-A0A927R427-F1
#
_cell.length_a   1.000
_cell.length_b   1.000
_cell.length_c   1.000
_cell.angle_alpha   90.00
_cell.angle_beta   90.00
_cell.angle_gamma   90.00
#
_symmetry.space_group_name_H-M   'P 1'
#
loop_
_entity.id
_entity.type
_entity.pdbx_description
1 polymer ?
#
loop_
_entity_poly.entity_id
_entity_poly.type
_entity_poly.pdbx_seq_one_letter_code
_entity_poly.pdbx_strand_id
1 'polypeptide(L)' 'MSQTGSAELIWRKSTRCESQHCVEVAQVRVGVAVRDSVNPEQFVTFNAAAWRAFVDTLHAGR' A
#
# COMPACT_ATOMS: atom_id res chain seq x y z
N MET A 1 12.68 20.73 -14.76
CA MET A 1 11.78 20.25 -13.69
C MET A 1 12.52 19.17 -12.93
N SER A 2 12.92 19.49 -11.71
CA SER A 2 13.90 18.76 -10.92
C SER A 2 13.27 17.48 -10.36
N GLN A 3 13.70 16.32 -10.85
CA GLN A 3 13.37 15.05 -10.22
C GLN A 3 14.37 14.82 -9.08
N THR A 4 14.05 15.40 -7.93
CA THR A 4 14.61 14.98 -6.64
C THR A 4 14.31 13.49 -6.52
N GLY A 5 15.34 12.66 -6.45
CA GLY A 5 15.20 11.22 -6.27
C GLY A 5 14.48 10.90 -4.96
N SER A 6 13.16 10.85 -5.00
CA SER A 6 12.38 10.03 -4.09
C SER A 6 12.68 8.59 -4.48
N ALA A 7 13.12 7.78 -3.53
CA ALA A 7 13.19 6.34 -3.75
C ALA A 7 11.83 5.89 -4.28
N GLU A 8 11.79 5.41 -5.52
CA GLU A 8 10.55 4.95 -6.15
C GLU A 8 10.00 3.81 -5.28
N LEU A 9 8.82 4.01 -4.71
CA LEU A 9 8.20 3.00 -3.86
C LEU A 9 7.87 1.78 -4.72
N ILE A 10 8.30 0.60 -4.27
CA ILE A 10 8.03 -0.65 -4.98
C ILE A 10 6.62 -1.11 -4.61
N TRP A 11 5.67 -0.82 -5.49
CA TRP A 11 4.26 -1.18 -5.32
C TRP A 11 4.00 -2.63 -5.72
N ARG A 12 3.28 -3.35 -4.85
CA ARG A 12 2.84 -4.73 -5.06
C ARG A 12 1.33 -4.76 -5.18
N LYS A 13 0.84 -5.16 -6.35
CA LYS A 13 -0.58 -5.37 -6.61
C LYS A 13 -1.05 -6.72 -6.04
N SER A 14 -2.28 -6.77 -5.55
CA SER A 14 -2.90 -8.03 -5.13
C SER A 14 -3.02 -9.00 -6.31
N THR A 15 -2.59 -10.25 -6.12
CA THR A 15 -2.70 -11.31 -7.15
C THR A 15 -4.14 -11.77 -7.40
N ARG A 16 -5.07 -11.43 -6.50
CA ARG A 16 -6.50 -11.75 -6.61
C ARG A 16 -7.30 -10.68 -7.35
N CYS A 17 -6.66 -9.57 -7.74
CA CYS A 17 -7.34 -8.49 -8.44
C CYS A 17 -7.17 -8.63 -9.96
N GLU A 18 -8.27 -8.93 -10.64
CA GLU A 18 -8.33 -9.03 -12.10
C GLU A 18 -8.98 -7.79 -12.76
N SER A 19 -9.40 -6.82 -11.94
CA SER A 19 -10.11 -5.61 -12.40
C SER A 19 -9.22 -4.37 -12.40
N GLN A 20 -9.79 -3.21 -12.75
CA GLN A 20 -9.07 -1.93 -12.81
C GLN A 20 -8.95 -1.24 -11.44
N HIS A 21 -9.64 -1.71 -10.40
CA HIS A 21 -9.71 -1.08 -9.07
C HIS A 21 -8.98 -1.94 -8.02
N CYS A 22 -7.68 -2.10 -8.21
CA CYS A 22 -6.86 -2.95 -7.35
C CYS A 22 -6.24 -2.15 -6.21
N VAL A 23 -6.17 -2.79 -5.05
CA VAL A 23 -5.33 -2.32 -3.95
C VAL A 23 -3.87 -2.70 -4.22
N GLU A 24 -2.99 -1.72 -4.05
CA GLU A 24 -1.54 -1.87 -4.13
C GLU A 24 -0.91 -1.45 -2.80
N VAL A 25 0.14 -2.18 -2.40
CA VAL A 25 0.85 -1.92 -1.15
C VAL A 25 2.35 -1.77 -1.41
N ALA A 26 3.01 -0.86 -0.71
CA ALA A 26 4.46 -0.69 -0.75
C ALA A 26 5.03 -0.64 0.67
N GLN A 27 6.16 -1.31 0.89
CA GLN A 27 6.91 -1.15 2.13
C GLN A 27 7.61 0.21 2.13
N VAL A 28 7.49 0.94 3.23
CA VAL A 28 8.15 2.22 3.47
C VAL A 28 8.96 2.13 4.75
N ARG A 29 9.88 3.08 4.97
CA ARG A 29 10.79 3.06 6.13
C ARG A 29 10.10 2.86 7.49
N VAL A 30 8.88 3.36 7.66
CA VAL A 30 8.14 3.34 8.93
C VAL A 30 6.91 2.45 8.93
N GLY A 31 6.68 1.66 7.86
CA GLY A 31 5.53 0.76 7.77
C GLY A 31 5.11 0.47 6.33
N VAL A 32 3.83 0.71 6.02
CA VAL A 32 3.23 0.33 4.74
C VAL A 32 2.42 1.48 4.15
N ALA A 33 2.62 1.76 2.87
CA ALA A 33 1.76 2.64 2.07
C ALA A 33 0.72 1.80 1.32
N VAL A 34 -0.52 2.28 1.25
CA VAL A 34 -1.64 1.63 0.58
C VAL A 34 -2.30 2.63 -0.37
N ARG A 35 -2.55 2.20 -1.59
CA ARG A 35 -3.25 2.98 -2.61
C ARG A 35 -4.17 2.11 -3.45
N ASP A 36 -5.04 2.75 -4.20
CA ASP A 36 -5.76 2.12 -5.30
C ASP A 36 -5.05 2.36 -6.64
N SER A 37 -5.24 1.47 -7.60
CA SER A 37 -4.59 1.56 -8.91
C SER A 37 -5.19 2.63 -9.84
N VAL A 38 -6.35 3.20 -9.52
CA VAL A 38 -6.98 4.25 -10.35
C VAL A 38 -6.53 5.65 -9.94
N ASN A 39 -6.06 5.83 -8.70
CA ASN A 39 -5.52 7.08 -8.17
C ASN A 39 -4.12 6.86 -7.55
N PRO A 40 -3.08 6.57 -8.36
CA PRO A 40 -1.77 6.17 -7.85
C PRO A 40 -1.02 7.25 -7.03
N GLU A 41 -1.41 8.52 -7.18
CA GLU A 41 -0.88 9.68 -6.47
C GLU A 41 -1.41 9.80 -5.03
N GLN A 42 -2.56 9.20 -4.74
CA GLN A 42 -3.21 9.28 -3.44
C GLN A 42 -3.01 7.97 -2.67
N PHE A 43 -2.28 8.05 -1.56
CA PHE A 43 -2.02 6.89 -0.72
C PHE A 43 -2.05 7.25 0.76
N VAL A 44 -2.45 6.28 1.57
CA VAL A 44 -2.39 6.37 3.03
C VAL A 44 -1.21 5.56 3.54
N THR A 45 -0.59 6.01 4.64
CA THR A 45 0.51 5.27 5.28
C THR A 45 0.11 4.81 6.66
N PHE A 46 0.44 3.57 6.98
CA PHE A 46 0.28 2.98 8.29
C PHE A 46 1.65 2.69 8.87
N ASN A 47 1.81 2.92 10.17
CA ASN A 47 2.98 2.39 10.86
C ASN A 47 2.92 0.85 10.91
N ALA A 48 4.06 0.20 11.14
CA ALA A 48 4.14 -1.26 11.14
C ALA A 48 3.21 -1.94 12.16
N ALA A 49 2.99 -1.34 13.34
CA ALA A 49 2.14 -1.90 14.38
C ALA A 49 0.66 -1.88 13.99
N ALA A 50 0.19 -0.75 13.46
CA ALA A 50 -1.17 -0.58 12.96
C ALA A 50 -1.45 -1.50 11.76
N TRP A 51 -0.49 -1.60 10.83
CA TRP A 51 -0.61 -2.51 9.69
C TRP A 51 -0.75 -3.97 10.12
N ARG A 52 0.06 -4.42 11.08
CA ARG A 52 -0.04 -5.78 11.62
C ARG A 52 -1.40 -6.03 12.29
N ALA A 53 -1.84 -5.11 13.14
CA ALA A 53 -3.14 -5.23 13.81
C ALA A 53 -4.31 -5.28 12.82
N PHE A 54 -4.22 -4.51 11.72
CA PHE A 54 -5.19 -4.55 10.63
C PHE A 54 -5.23 -5.92 9.95
N VAL A 55 -4.08 -6.47 9.55
CA VAL A 55 -3.99 -7.80 8.91
C VAL A 55 -4.47 -8.92 9.85
N ASP A 56 -4.10 -8.86 11.13
CA ASP A 56 -4.54 -9.84 12.13
C ASP A 56 -6.06 -9.83 12.31
N THR A 57 -6.68 -8.65 12.19
CA THR A 57 -8.14 -8.49 12.25
C THR A 57 -8.82 -9.11 11.02
N LEU A 58 -8.26 -8.90 9.83
CA LEU A 58 -8.75 -9.52 8.59
C LEU A 58 -8.66 -11.05 8.65
N HIS A 59 -7.55 -11.60 9.15
CA HIS A 59 -7.38 -13.05 9.32
C HIS A 59 -8.37 -13.64 10.32
N ALA A 60 -8.79 -12.86 11.32
CA ALA A 60 -9.80 -13.27 12.28
C ALA A 60 -11.24 -13.14 11.75
N GLY A 61 -11.44 -12.68 10.51
CA GLY A 61 -12.74 -12.54 9.87
C GLY A 61 -13.62 -11.42 10.45
N ARG A 62 -12.99 -10.37 10.99
CA ARG A 62 -13.68 -9.21 11.56
C ARG A 62 -13.59 -7.98 10.68
#